data_AF-A0A2E7XCV1-F1
#
_entry.id   AF-A0A2E7XCV1-F1
#
_cell.length_a   1.000
_cell.length_b   1.000
_cell.length_c   1.000
_cell.angle_alpha   90.00
_cell.angle_beta   90.00
_cell.angle_gamma   90.00
#
_symmetry.space_group_name_H-M   'P 1'
#
loop_
_entity.id
_entity.type
_entity.pdbx_description
1 polymer ?
#
loop_
_entity_poly.entity_id
_entity_poly.type
_entity_poly.pdbx_seq_one_letter_code
_entity_poly.pdbx_strand_id
1 'polypeptide(L)' 'MQNPEALGELEVRFIQPHQAVKTYLCPGCNRDIPSGLGHVVVVPVDAPDMRRHWHRGCWDRRP' A
#
# COMPACT_ATOMS: atom_id res chain seq x y z
N MET A 1 -10.86 5.14 5.39
CA MET A 1 -10.23 4.11 4.56
C MET A 1 -10.37 4.52 3.11
N GLN A 2 -9.28 4.74 2.38
CA GLN A 2 -9.36 4.87 0.92
C GLN A 2 -9.51 3.45 0.35
N ASN A 3 -10.59 3.19 -0.39
CA ASN A 3 -10.78 1.92 -1.08
C ASN A 3 -10.12 1.97 -2.47
N PRO A 4 -8.98 1.29 -2.69
CA PRO A 4 -8.32 1.28 -3.98
C PRO A 4 -9.13 0.56 -5.07
N GLU A 5 -10.02 -0.37 -4.72
CA GLU A 5 -10.81 -1.17 -5.68
C GLU A 5 -11.82 -0.31 -6.47
N ALA A 6 -12.18 0.86 -5.95
CA ALA A 6 -12.99 1.84 -6.68
C ALA A 6 -12.29 2.37 -7.94
N LEU A 7 -10.98 2.15 -8.09
CA LEU A 7 -10.17 2.58 -9.23
C LEU A 7 -10.02 1.50 -10.31
N GLY A 8 -10.70 0.36 -10.19
CA GLY A 8 -10.69 -0.71 -11.19
C GLY A 8 -9.69 -1.83 -10.88
N GLU A 9 -9.05 -2.38 -11.92
CA GLU A 9 -8.07 -3.45 -11.79
C GLU A 9 -6.84 -2.98 -11.00
N LEU A 10 -6.33 -3.84 -10.12
CA LEU A 10 -5.23 -3.51 -9.21
C LEU A 10 -4.04 -4.46 -9.40
N GLU A 11 -2.85 -3.89 -9.56
CA GLU A 11 -1.60 -4.60 -9.34
C GLU A 11 -1.19 -4.49 -7.87
N VAL A 12 -1.02 -5.65 -7.22
CA VAL A 12 -0.63 -5.73 -5.81
C VAL A 12 0.74 -6.40 -5.70
N ARG A 13 1.67 -5.71 -5.04
CA ARG A 13 3.03 -6.23 -4.84
C ARG A 13 3.49 -6.08 -3.40
N PHE A 14 4.14 -7.12 -2.88
CA PHE A 14 4.85 -7.03 -1.61
C PHE A 14 6.24 -6.40 -1.80
N ILE A 15 6.56 -5.42 -0.97
CA ILE A 15 7.84 -4.74 -0.90
C ILE A 15 8.62 -5.30 0.27
N GLN A 16 9.83 -5.80 0.00
CA GLN A 16 10.71 -6.34 1.02
C GLN A 16 11.30 -5.22 1.89
N PRO A 17 11.63 -5.49 3.17
CA PRO A 17 12.31 -4.54 4.06
C PRO A 17 13.47 -3.77 3.43
N HIS A 18 14.36 -4.47 2.72
CA HIS A 18 15.54 -3.87 2.09
C HIS A 18 15.22 -2.98 0.87
N GLN A 19 14.02 -3.08 0.30
CA GLN A 19 13.53 -2.23 -0.79
C GLN A 19 12.74 -1.03 -0.27
N ALA A 20 12.27 -1.08 0.98
CA ALA A 20 11.45 -0.04 1.61
C ALA A 20 12.34 1.11 2.09
N VAL A 21 12.89 1.91 1.16
CA VAL A 21 13.84 2.99 1.49
C VAL A 21 13.18 4.33 1.81
N LYS A 22 11.85 4.41 1.78
CA LYS A 22 11.05 5.63 2.02
C LYS A 22 9.94 5.35 3.02
N THR A 23 9.57 6.39 3.78
CA THR A 23 8.40 6.37 4.67
C THR A 23 7.14 6.70 3.89
N TYR A 24 6.05 5.98 4.16
CA TYR A 24 4.73 6.20 3.55
C TYR A 24 3.63 6.20 4.60
N LEU A 25 2.49 6.84 4.31
CA LEU A 25 1.32 6.80 5.18
C LEU A 25 0.39 5.65 4.78
N CYS A 26 0.02 4.78 5.73
CA CYS A 26 -0.94 3.71 5.48
C CYS A 26 -2.38 4.26 5.55
N PRO A 27 -3.20 4.14 4.49
CA PRO A 27 -4.58 4.64 4.49
C PRO A 27 -5.57 3.77 5.31
N GLY A 28 -5.12 2.60 5.79
CA GLY A 28 -5.92 1.71 6.63
C GLY A 28 -5.95 2.10 8.10
N CYS A 29 -4.80 2.49 8.63
CA CYS A 29 -4.64 2.84 10.04
C CYS A 29 -4.19 4.30 10.27
N ASN A 30 -3.93 5.03 9.19
CA ASN A 30 -3.42 6.41 9.20
C ASN A 30 -2.13 6.58 10.01
N ARG A 31 -1.24 5.56 9.94
CA ARG A 31 0.07 5.55 10.58
C ARG A 31 1.16 5.34 9.55
N ASP A 32 2.37 5.74 9.91
CA ASP A 32 3.54 5.59 9.06
C ASP A 32 3.94 4.13 8.86
N ILE A 33 4.38 3.84 7.65
CA ILE A 33 5.15 2.68 7.24
C ILE A 33 6.59 3.19 7.14
N PRO A 34 7.44 3.00 8.17
CA PRO A 34 8.80 3.50 8.15
C PRO A 34 9.66 2.78 7.11
N SER A 35 10.76 3.43 6.72
CA SER A 35 11.84 2.77 5.98
C SER A 35 12.31 1.49 6.70
N GLY A 36 12.64 0.45 5.93
CA GLY A 36 13.00 -0.86 6.44
C GLY A 36 11.81 -1.76 6.81
N LEU A 37 10.57 -1.27 6.76
CA LEU A 37 9.39 -2.10 7.05
C LEU A 37 8.79 -2.70 5.77
N GLY A 38 8.70 -4.04 5.74
CA GLY A 38 8.03 -4.77 4.65
C GLY A 38 6.54 -4.43 4.58
N HIS A 39 6.04 -4.13 3.39
CA HIS A 39 4.69 -3.58 3.19
C HIS A 39 4.12 -3.93 1.81
N VAL A 40 2.84 -3.66 1.60
CA VAL A 40 2.15 -3.92 0.32
C VAL A 40 1.97 -2.61 -0.43
N VAL A 41 2.30 -2.62 -1.71
CA VAL A 41 2.01 -1.56 -2.66
C VAL A 41 0.88 -2.00 -3.58
N VAL A 42 -0.04 -1.08 -3.80
CA VAL A 42 -1.26 -1.27 -4.59
C VAL A 42 -1.25 -0.21 -5.66
N VAL A 43 -1.30 -0.61 -6.91
CA VAL A 43 -1.25 0.29 -8.07
C VAL A 43 -2.49 0.01 -8.91
N PRO A 44 -3.43 0.96 -9.04
CA PRO A 44 -4.50 0.84 -10.01
C PRO A 44 -3.93 0.84 -11.43
N VAL A 45 -4.38 -0.10 -12.26
CA VAL A 45 -3.90 -0.24 -13.65
C VAL A 45 -4.21 1.03 -14.46
N ASP A 46 -5.43 1.55 -14.32
CA ASP A 46 -5.87 2.75 -15.05
C ASP A 46 -5.46 4.08 -14.39
N ALA A 47 -4.91 4.03 -13.17
CA ALA A 47 -4.45 5.21 -12.44
C ALA A 47 -3.19 4.94 -11.60
N PRO A 48 -2.03 4.67 -12.22
CA PRO A 48 -0.81 4.25 -11.50
C PRO A 48 -0.29 5.28 -10.48
N ASP A 49 -0.55 6.57 -10.72
CA ASP A 49 -0.19 7.66 -9.81
C ASP A 49 -1.02 7.66 -8.52
N MET A 50 -2.18 7.00 -8.52
CA MET A 50 -2.99 6.79 -7.33
C MET A 50 -2.52 5.62 -6.47
N ARG A 51 -1.33 5.06 -6.72
CA ARG A 51 -0.77 3.99 -5.90
C ARG A 51 -0.79 4.30 -4.40
N ARG A 52 -0.99 3.26 -3.59
CA ARG A 52 -1.03 3.37 -2.12
C ARG A 52 -0.17 2.31 -1.47
N HIS A 53 0.41 2.68 -0.34
CA HIS A 53 1.27 1.82 0.47
C HIS A 53 0.51 1.43 1.74
N TRP A 54 0.53 0.15 2.09
CA TRP A 54 -0.20 -0.39 3.23
C TRP A 54 0.70 -1.29 4.07
N HIS A 55 0.57 -1.23 5.39
CA HIS A 55 1.09 -2.32 6.22
C HIS A 55 0.48 -3.64 5.76
N ARG A 56 1.27 -4.73 5.77
CA ARG A 56 0.78 -6.06 5.38
C ARG A 56 -0.49 -6.45 6.12
N GLY A 57 -0.50 -6.34 7.44
CA GLY A 57 -1.67 -6.67 8.26
C GLY A 57 -2.88 -5.74 8.03
N CYS A 58 -2.65 -4.48 7.62
CA CYS A 58 -3.75 -3.62 7.18
C CYS A 58 -4.25 -4.03 5.79
N TRP A 59 -3.38 -4.62 4.94
CA TRP A 59 -3.78 -5.21 3.66
C TRP A 59 -4.62 -6.45 3.76
N ASP A 60 -4.33 -7.31 4.71
CA ASP A 60 -5.07 -8.55 4.82
C ASP A 60 -6.43 -8.37 5.52
N ARG A 61 -6.69 -7.22 6.18
CA ARG A 61 -7.88 -6.95 7.01
C ARG A 61 -8.75 -5.79 6.54
N ARG A 62 -8.53 -5.31 5.31
CA ARG A 62 -9.42 -4.28 4.74
C ARG A 62 -10.84 -4.85 4.58
N PRO A 63 -11.87 -4.03 4.84
CA PRO A 63 -13.26 -4.39 4.61
C PRO A 63 -13.57 -4.50 3.12
#